data_AF-A0A1M6IQ76-F1
#
_entry.id   AF-A0A1M6IQ76-F1
#
_cell.length_a   1.000
_cell.length_b   1.000
_cell.length_c   1.000
_cell.angle_alpha   90.00
_cell.angle_beta   90.00
_cell.angle_gamma   90.00
#
_symmetry.space_group_name_H-M   'P 1'
#
loop_
_entity.id
_entity.type
_entity.pdbx_description
1 polymer ?
#
loop_
_entity_poly.entity_id
_entity_poly.type
_entity_poly.pdbx_seq_one_letter_code
_entity_poly.pdbx_strand_id
1 'polypeptide(L)'
;MLQENPFERWRLLPLNQVAALKLREAGETPDAERLPVFQLMVWGLLNGVTPTHRRTAQELQRLQYQNPAEAFTYLTSNIPGGLPELHRKLLKLAPKAAASELLDILDMRLKADPRNPYAW
;
A
#
# COMPACT_ATOMS: atom_id res chain seq x y z
N MET A 1 11.16 -26.48 -13.19
CA MET A 1 10.17 -25.99 -12.21
C MET A 1 10.04 -24.50 -12.43
N LEU A 2 8.89 -24.04 -12.93
CA LEU A 2 8.60 -22.60 -12.97
C LEU A 2 8.45 -22.17 -11.51
N GLN A 3 9.35 -21.33 -11.02
CA GLN A 3 9.18 -20.74 -9.69
C GLN A 3 7.94 -19.86 -9.77
N GLU A 4 6.88 -20.23 -9.04
CA GLU A 4 5.69 -19.39 -8.89
C GLU A 4 6.12 -18.05 -8.30
N ASN A 5 5.74 -16.95 -8.94
CA ASN A 5 6.05 -15.62 -8.43
C ASN A 5 5.34 -15.47 -7.05
N PRO A 6 6.09 -15.27 -5.94
CA PRO A 6 5.50 -15.25 -4.60
C PRO A 6 4.48 -14.11 -4.40
N PHE A 7 4.48 -13.12 -5.28
CA PHE A 7 3.54 -11.99 -5.29
C PHE A 7 2.24 -12.30 -6.02
N GLU A 8 2.20 -13.30 -6.90
CA GLU A 8 1.10 -13.52 -7.85
C GLU A 8 -0.25 -13.70 -7.14
N ARG A 9 -0.32 -14.60 -6.15
CA ARG A 9 -1.54 -14.81 -5.35
C ARG A 9 -2.00 -13.55 -4.61
N TRP A 10 -1.07 -12.72 -4.13
CA TRP A 10 -1.37 -11.53 -3.35
C TRP A 10 -1.83 -10.38 -4.23
N ARG A 11 -1.34 -10.29 -5.47
CA ARG A 11 -1.78 -9.32 -6.48
C ARG A 11 -3.25 -9.50 -6.85
N LEU A 12 -3.78 -10.71 -6.74
CA LEU A 12 -5.19 -11.02 -7.02
C LEU A 12 -6.14 -10.56 -5.90
N LEU A 13 -5.62 -10.13 -4.74
CA LEU A 13 -6.47 -9.63 -3.67
C LEU A 13 -7.16 -8.32 -4.09
N PRO A 14 -8.43 -8.09 -3.67
CA PRO A 14 -9.22 -6.97 -4.15
C PRO A 14 -8.54 -5.60 -4.00
N LEU A 15 -7.88 -5.36 -2.86
CA LEU A 15 -7.16 -4.11 -2.61
C LEU A 15 -6.02 -3.88 -3.61
N ASN A 16 -5.28 -4.94 -3.95
CA ASN A 16 -4.18 -4.86 -4.93
C ASN A 16 -4.71 -4.72 -6.35
N GLN A 17 -5.86 -5.30 -6.69
CA GLN A 17 -6.51 -5.09 -7.98
C GLN A 17 -6.94 -3.63 -8.16
N VAL A 18 -7.49 -3.00 -7.12
CA VAL A 18 -7.84 -1.58 -7.17
C VAL A 18 -6.61 -0.69 -7.26
N ALA A 19 -5.57 -0.98 -6.47
CA ALA A 19 -4.33 -0.23 -6.59
C ALA A 19 -3.69 -0.36 -7.98
N ALA A 20 -3.75 -1.55 -8.60
CA ALA A 20 -3.30 -1.76 -9.97
C ALA A 20 -4.15 -0.98 -10.98
N LEU A 21 -5.46 -0.90 -10.79
CA LEU A 21 -6.35 -0.06 -11.61
C LEU A 21 -5.96 1.41 -11.49
N LYS A 22 -5.72 1.91 -10.26
CA LYS A 22 -5.32 3.31 -10.03
C LYS A 22 -3.95 3.66 -10.61
N LEU A 23 -3.00 2.73 -10.57
CA LEU A 23 -1.72 2.90 -11.28
C LEU A 23 -1.93 3.04 -12.78
N ARG A 24 -2.77 2.18 -13.39
CA ARG A 24 -3.08 2.27 -14.81
C ARG A 24 -3.82 3.56 -15.19
N GLU A 25 -4.76 4.01 -14.36
CA GLU A 25 -5.42 5.32 -14.52
C GLU A 25 -4.41 6.47 -14.47
N ALA A 26 -3.32 6.33 -13.71
CA ALA A 26 -2.22 7.28 -13.65
C ALA A 26 -1.20 7.13 -14.79
N GLY A 27 -1.40 6.21 -15.73
CA GLY A 27 -0.48 5.94 -16.83
C GLY A 27 0.69 5.01 -16.48
N GLU A 28 0.69 4.42 -15.28
CA GLU A 28 1.73 3.50 -14.82
C GLU A 28 1.39 2.04 -15.13
N THR A 29 2.42 1.23 -15.40
CA THR A 29 2.29 -0.22 -15.56
C THR A 29 2.74 -0.93 -14.27
N PRO A 30 1.84 -1.64 -13.55
CA PRO A 30 2.20 -2.27 -12.27
C PRO A 30 3.28 -3.37 -12.43
N ASP A 31 4.45 -3.15 -11.83
CA ASP A 31 5.58 -4.09 -11.77
C ASP A 31 5.13 -5.42 -11.13
N ALA A 32 5.43 -6.55 -11.78
CA ALA A 32 5.06 -7.90 -11.34
C ALA A 32 5.75 -8.34 -10.04
N GLU A 33 6.90 -7.76 -9.69
CA GLU A 33 7.73 -8.16 -8.55
C GLU A 33 7.36 -7.45 -7.25
N ARG A 34 6.34 -6.58 -7.27
CA ARG A 34 5.90 -5.82 -6.10
C ARG A 34 4.38 -5.85 -5.98
N LEU A 35 3.85 -5.62 -4.79
CA LEU A 35 2.40 -5.46 -4.62
C LEU A 35 1.94 -4.09 -5.12
N PRO A 36 0.86 -4.03 -5.93
CA PRO A 36 0.34 -2.77 -6.48
C PRO A 36 0.00 -1.73 -5.41
N VAL A 37 -0.46 -2.14 -4.22
CA VAL A 37 -0.78 -1.20 -3.14
C VAL A 37 0.43 -0.38 -2.69
N PHE A 38 1.62 -0.99 -2.62
CA PHE A 38 2.86 -0.29 -2.28
C PHE A 38 3.38 0.54 -3.46
N GLN A 39 3.26 0.03 -4.68
CA GLN A 39 3.61 0.79 -5.87
C GLN A 39 2.78 2.08 -6.00
N LEU A 40 1.48 2.02 -5.72
CA LEU A 40 0.61 3.21 -5.74
C LEU A 40 1.03 4.24 -4.70
N MET A 41 1.40 3.81 -3.48
CA MET A 41 1.92 4.71 -2.45
C MET A 41 3.24 5.37 -2.89
N VAL A 42 4.18 4.60 -3.46
CA VAL A 42 5.46 5.13 -3.96
C VAL A 42 5.22 6.16 -5.06
N TRP A 43 4.35 5.82 -6.01
CA TRP A 43 3.95 6.74 -7.06
C TRP A 43 3.36 8.03 -6.48
N GLY A 44 2.52 7.93 -5.44
CA GLY A 44 2.00 9.09 -4.72
C GLY A 44 3.09 10.00 -4.16
N LEU A 45 4.08 9.42 -3.48
CA LEU A 45 5.23 10.16 -2.94
C LEU A 45 6.00 10.89 -4.05
N LEU A 46 6.29 10.20 -5.16
CA LEU A 46 6.97 10.79 -6.31
C LEU A 46 6.17 11.91 -6.98
N ASN A 47 4.84 11.86 -6.89
CA ASN A 47 3.93 12.86 -7.44
C ASN A 47 3.49 13.91 -6.40
N GLY A 48 4.26 14.07 -5.33
CA GLY A 48 4.10 15.16 -4.36
C GLY A 48 2.98 14.95 -3.34
N VAL A 49 2.57 13.71 -3.07
CA VAL A 49 1.82 13.39 -1.85
C VAL A 49 2.80 13.37 -0.69
N THR A 50 2.58 14.22 0.30
CA THR A 50 3.43 14.31 1.49
C THR A 50 2.88 13.37 2.57
N PRO A 51 3.65 12.39 3.06
CA PRO A 51 3.21 11.58 4.18
C PRO A 51 3.17 12.41 5.45
N THR A 52 2.32 12.01 6.40
CA THR A 52 2.22 12.67 7.69
C THR A 52 3.51 12.48 8.50
N HIS A 53 4.14 11.30 8.39
CA HIS A 53 5.39 11.00 9.10
C HIS A 53 6.59 10.87 8.17
N ARG A 54 7.74 11.38 8.63
CA ARG A 54 9.03 11.25 7.93
C ARG A 54 9.46 9.79 7.70
N ARG A 55 9.02 8.86 8.55
CA ARG A 55 9.38 7.43 8.46
C ARG A 55 8.55 6.65 7.46
N THR A 56 7.45 7.20 6.98
CA THR A 56 6.50 6.48 6.11
C THR A 56 7.13 6.09 4.79
N ALA A 57 7.97 6.96 4.23
CA ALA A 57 8.75 6.62 3.05
C ALA A 57 9.76 5.49 3.31
N GLN A 58 10.44 5.50 4.46
CA GLN A 58 11.40 4.46 4.86
C GLN A 58 10.71 3.12 5.08
N GLU A 59 9.57 3.14 5.76
CA GLU A 59 8.78 1.95 6.02
C GLU A 59 8.18 1.38 4.72
N LEU A 60 7.66 2.24 3.86
CA LEU A 60 7.17 1.83 2.54
C LEU A 60 8.29 1.21 1.69
N GLN A 61 9.51 1.74 1.78
CA GLN A 61 10.68 1.13 1.13
C GLN A 61 10.95 -0.25 1.71
N ARG A 62 10.96 -0.41 3.04
CA ARG A 62 11.14 -1.70 3.72
C ARG A 62 10.10 -2.72 3.27
N LEU A 63 8.81 -2.36 3.30
CA LEU A 63 7.68 -3.24 2.99
C LEU A 63 7.69 -3.75 1.53
N GLN A 64 8.24 -2.99 0.58
CA GLN A 64 8.34 -3.42 -0.81
C GLN A 64 9.27 -4.62 -1.03
N TYR A 65 10.25 -4.82 -0.17
CA TYR A 65 11.23 -5.91 -0.27
C TYR A 65 10.99 -7.04 0.74
N GLN A 66 9.91 -6.94 1.51
CA GLN A 66 9.52 -7.99 2.45
C GLN A 66 8.70 -9.09 1.79
N ASN A 67 8.48 -10.17 2.54
CA ASN A 67 7.53 -11.19 2.15
C ASN A 67 6.17 -10.54 1.87
N PRO A 68 5.56 -10.74 0.68
CA PRO A 68 4.32 -10.07 0.32
C PRO A 68 3.16 -10.39 1.26
N ALA A 69 3.15 -11.58 1.86
CA ALA A 69 2.14 -11.96 2.85
C ALA A 69 2.23 -11.09 4.10
N GLU A 70 3.43 -10.95 4.64
CA GLU A 70 3.69 -10.19 5.86
C GLU A 70 3.45 -8.70 5.62
N ALA A 71 3.96 -8.17 4.52
CA ALA A 71 3.81 -6.75 4.17
C ALA A 71 2.33 -6.38 3.97
N PHE A 72 1.58 -7.20 3.22
CA PHE A 72 0.15 -6.97 3.03
C PHE A 72 -0.63 -7.09 4.34
N THR A 73 -0.34 -8.11 5.15
CA THR A 73 -0.98 -8.29 6.46
C THR A 73 -0.68 -7.11 7.37
N TYR A 74 0.57 -6.62 7.39
CA TYR A 74 0.97 -5.47 8.19
C TYR A 74 0.16 -4.22 7.86
N LEU A 75 0.02 -3.90 6.56
CA LEU A 75 -0.76 -2.76 6.09
C LEU A 75 -2.26 -2.91 6.42
N THR A 76 -2.78 -4.13 6.30
CA THR A 76 -4.23 -4.37 6.33
C THR A 76 -4.80 -4.74 7.70
N SER A 77 -3.94 -5.01 8.67
CA SER A 77 -4.35 -5.31 10.05
C SER A 77 -5.01 -4.08 10.69
N ASN A 78 -6.20 -4.27 11.28
CA ASN A 78 -6.92 -3.25 12.04
C ASN A 78 -7.21 -1.94 11.28
N ILE A 79 -7.51 -2.01 9.98
CA ILE A 79 -7.99 -0.84 9.23
C ILE A 79 -9.38 -0.41 9.78
N PRO A 80 -9.58 0.86 10.16
CA PRO A 80 -10.89 1.39 10.53
C PRO A 80 -11.92 1.20 9.41
N GLY A 81 -13.11 0.67 9.73
CA GLY A 81 -14.14 0.32 8.74
C GLY A 81 -13.85 -0.95 7.92
N GLY A 82 -12.64 -1.50 8.03
CA GLY A 82 -12.23 -2.75 7.40
C GLY A 82 -11.93 -2.65 5.90
N LEU A 83 -11.42 -3.75 5.35
CA LEU A 83 -11.01 -3.85 3.95
C LEU A 83 -12.12 -3.57 2.92
N PRO A 84 -13.37 -4.02 3.09
CA PRO A 84 -14.43 -3.76 2.11
C PRO A 84 -14.80 -2.27 2.00
N GLU A 85 -14.73 -1.52 3.10
CA GLU A 85 -14.98 -0.08 3.09
C GLU A 85 -13.84 0.65 2.40
N LEU A 86 -12.59 0.33 2.77
CA LEU A 86 -11.41 0.90 2.10
C LEU A 86 -11.44 0.64 0.59
N HIS A 87 -11.75 -0.58 0.17
CA HIS A 87 -11.86 -0.94 -1.24
C HIS A 87 -12.89 -0.03 -1.96
N ARG A 88 -14.11 0.09 -1.42
CA ARG A 88 -15.16 0.96 -1.99
C ARG A 88 -14.74 2.43 -2.03
N LYS A 89 -14.02 2.90 -1.00
CA LYS A 89 -13.49 4.26 -0.93
C LYS A 89 -12.47 4.50 -2.05
N LEU A 90 -11.45 3.65 -2.17
CA LEU A 90 -10.39 3.79 -3.16
C LEU A 90 -10.90 3.77 -4.60
N LEU A 91 -11.92 2.96 -4.92
CA LEU A 91 -12.51 2.92 -6.27
C LEU A 91 -13.02 4.29 -6.74
N LYS A 92 -13.57 5.09 -5.82
CA LYS A 92 -14.15 6.41 -6.09
C LYS A 92 -13.12 7.53 -6.14
N LEU A 93 -11.89 7.29 -5.69
CA LEU A 93 -10.84 8.30 -5.61
C LEU A 93 -10.05 8.36 -6.91
N ALA A 94 -9.58 9.57 -7.24
CA ALA A 94 -8.52 9.74 -8.25
C ALA A 94 -7.21 9.09 -7.76
N PRO A 95 -6.29 8.70 -8.66
CA PRO A 95 -5.07 7.98 -8.28
C PRO A 95 -4.25 8.65 -7.17
N LYS A 96 -4.04 9.97 -7.23
CA LYS A 96 -3.30 10.73 -6.21
C LYS A 96 -3.98 10.72 -4.84
N ALA A 97 -5.31 10.82 -4.82
CA ALA A 97 -6.07 10.74 -3.58
C ALA A 97 -6.10 9.31 -3.01
N ALA A 98 -6.17 8.29 -3.86
CA ALA A 98 -6.05 6.90 -3.45
C ALA A 98 -4.67 6.58 -2.85
N ALA A 99 -3.60 7.12 -3.43
CA ALA A 99 -2.25 7.00 -2.88
C ALA A 99 -2.13 7.69 -1.52
N SER A 100 -2.70 8.90 -1.38
CA SER A 100 -2.76 9.63 -0.11
C SER A 100 -3.46 8.82 0.98
N GLU A 101 -4.63 8.27 0.69
CA GLU A 101 -5.39 7.46 1.64
C GLU A 101 -4.60 6.23 2.13
N LEU A 102 -3.90 5.55 1.21
CA LEU A 102 -3.07 4.40 1.58
C LEU A 102 -1.86 4.81 2.44
N LEU A 103 -1.26 5.97 2.16
CA LEU A 103 -0.18 6.53 2.97
C LEU A 103 -0.67 6.92 4.37
N ASP A 104 -1.87 7.49 4.50
CA ASP A 104 -2.49 7.82 5.78
C ASP A 104 -2.77 6.55 6.62
N ILE A 105 -3.19 5.47 5.97
CA ILE A 105 -3.33 4.16 6.63
C ILE A 105 -1.97 3.67 7.14
N LEU A 106 -0.93 3.75 6.31
CA LEU A 106 0.42 3.35 6.73
C LEU A 106 0.93 4.22 7.89
N ASP A 107 0.68 5.53 7.86
CA ASP A 107 0.98 6.47 8.94
C ASP A 107 0.29 6.08 10.25
N MET A 108 -0.99 5.73 10.18
CA MET A 108 -1.76 5.26 11.33
C MET A 108 -1.25 3.91 11.85
N ARG A 109 -0.89 2.98 10.96
CA ARG A 109 -0.29 1.68 11.34
C ARG A 109 1.04 1.87 12.07
N LEU A 110 1.88 2.77 11.58
CA LEU A 110 3.15 3.13 12.21
C LEU A 110 2.97 3.75 13.60
N LYS A 111 1.93 4.57 13.80
CA LYS A 111 1.58 5.11 15.12
C LYS A 111 1.11 4.04 16.10
N ALA A 112 0.37 3.04 15.63
CA ALA A 112 -0.19 1.98 16.45
C ALA A 112 0.77 0.81 16.70
N ASP A 113 1.92 0.75 16.02
CA ASP A 113 2.87 -0.35 16.16
C ASP A 113 3.61 -0.27 17.51
N PRO A 114 3.44 -1.22 18.44
CA PRO A 114 4.09 -1.21 19.75
C PRO A 114 5.61 -1.41 19.67
N ARG A 115 6.12 -1.89 18.53
CA ARG A 115 7.56 -1.98 18.26
C ARG A 115 8.13 -0.64 17.81
N ASN A 116 7.29 0.39 17.64
CA ASN A 116 7.73 1.74 17.38
C ASN A 116 8.20 2.37 18.71
N PRO A 117 9.51 2.62 18.88
CA PRO A 117 10.04 3.18 20.13
C PRO A 117 9.68 4.67 20.33
N TYR A 118 8.84 5.22 19.45
CA TYR A 118 8.39 6.62 19.47
C TYR A 118 6.86 6.74 19.40
N ALA A 119 6.13 5.71 19.83
CA ALA A 119 4.69 5.82 20.09
C ALA A 119 4.49 6.63 21.40
N TRP A 120 4.58 7.95 21.28
CA TRP A 120 4.24 8.92 22.33
C TRP A 120 3.28 9.96 21.77
#